data_AF-A0A971HQS4-F1
#
_entry.id   AF-A0A971HQS4-F1
#
_cell.length_a   1.000
_cell.length_b   1.000
_cell.length_c   1.000
_cell.angle_alpha   90.00
_cell.angle_beta   90.00
_cell.angle_gamma   90.00
#
_symmetry.space_group_name_H-M   'P 1'
#
loop_
_entity.id
_entity.type
_entity.pdbx_description
1 polymer ?
#
loop_
_entity_poly.entity_id
_entity_poly.type
_entity_poly.pdbx_seq_one_letter_code
_entity_poly.pdbx_strand_id
1 'polypeptide(L)'
;MSSKILKSAILAGALVLSGICYAQTPTDSDYFLRAGIDCYNKGLLDEAVIEFENVLLLDKTSFEAKVWLAQAYIDLKHLEKAGEVLYEASLQAPDHPKIEQLRNILEEKSVTVKKPAEAVPGKRLRPFGLVIPENRIKVNNPEIAVLALDTERTLEADEEKNINLKDYFKKEAGPLSDVLELERTTGITAALDLYIGKILKDPSLGAQDDKGFLMRGNRIFSDRFSDNAFNPENRFYYGALLYINGSYADSLETLEPMKGSAGAYSEKLRPIMSALEKWKKTEDERIMLAKKAEAERRQLEELARIKEQNKKQDVWDELKRRRTGTDAKPTAPSDGTVSEAALAAALHTQGYDLYKKGKLDEAIEKYNECLAKDDKNAECIYHLGLAWTDKALAGDTSGFDRAVSYFEQSIRLDPNSKNAKEAVSMIRDINSARQTMGE
;
A
#
# COMPACT_ATOMS: atom_id res chain seq x y z
N MET A 1 -36.75 -2.65 33.86
CA MET A 1 -35.84 -3.66 33.28
C MET A 1 -34.61 -3.03 32.56
N SER A 2 -34.05 -1.91 33.06
CA SER A 2 -33.00 -1.17 32.32
C SER A 2 -31.75 -0.82 33.14
N SER A 3 -31.33 -1.68 34.07
CA SER A 3 -30.06 -1.48 34.80
C SER A 3 -29.00 -2.56 34.54
N LYS A 4 -29.31 -3.58 33.73
CA LYS A 4 -28.34 -4.62 33.34
C LYS A 4 -27.61 -4.30 32.02
N ILE A 5 -28.25 -3.56 31.10
CA ILE A 5 -27.67 -3.22 29.78
C ILE A 5 -26.68 -2.03 29.89
N LEU A 6 -26.84 -1.17 30.89
CA LEU A 6 -25.92 -0.03 31.08
C LEU A 6 -24.60 -0.42 31.75
N LYS A 7 -24.56 -1.55 32.49
CA LYS A 7 -23.31 -2.09 33.07
C LYS A 7 -22.49 -2.90 32.06
N SER A 8 -23.08 -3.41 30.98
CA SER A 8 -22.34 -4.07 29.89
C SER A 8 -21.69 -3.08 28.92
N ALA A 9 -22.24 -1.87 28.75
CA ALA A 9 -21.67 -0.85 27.87
C ALA A 9 -20.43 -0.16 28.46
N ILE A 10 -20.38 0.04 29.78
CA ILE A 10 -19.21 0.65 30.45
C ILE A 10 -18.05 -0.37 30.59
N LEU A 11 -18.34 -1.68 30.60
CA LEU A 11 -17.30 -2.70 30.56
C LEU A 11 -16.72 -2.91 29.15
N ALA A 12 -17.50 -2.68 28.09
CA ALA A 12 -17.01 -2.73 26.71
C ALA A 12 -16.15 -1.50 26.33
N GLY A 13 -16.47 -0.32 26.88
CA GLY A 13 -15.69 0.90 26.67
C GLY A 13 -14.37 0.99 27.44
N ALA A 14 -14.17 0.16 28.47
CA ALA A 14 -12.91 0.08 29.22
C ALA A 14 -11.90 -0.91 28.61
N LEU A 15 -12.31 -1.74 27.65
CA LEU A 15 -11.44 -2.70 26.96
C LEU A 15 -10.65 -2.07 25.79
N VAL A 16 -11.06 -0.91 25.29
CA VAL A 16 -10.39 -0.26 24.14
C VAL A 16 -9.21 0.63 24.57
N LEU A 17 -9.07 0.95 25.86
CA LEU A 17 -7.95 1.73 26.41
C LEU A 17 -6.94 0.91 27.24
N SER A 18 -7.06 -0.43 27.21
CA SER A 18 -6.05 -1.35 27.78
C SER A 18 -5.43 -2.30 26.73
N GLY A 19 -5.79 -2.15 25.44
CA GLY A 19 -5.25 -2.95 24.33
C GLY A 19 -3.81 -2.61 23.89
N ILE A 20 -3.04 -1.93 24.75
CA ILE A 20 -1.57 -1.94 24.68
C ILE A 20 -1.12 -2.91 25.79
N CYS A 21 -1.37 -4.20 25.60
CA CYS A 21 -0.83 -5.27 26.45
C CYS A 21 -0.79 -6.58 25.64
N TYR A 22 0.42 -6.93 25.18
CA TYR A 22 0.90 -8.29 24.91
C TYR A 22 -0.03 -9.23 24.12
N ALA A 23 -0.03 -9.14 22.79
CA ALA A 23 -0.38 -10.29 21.94
C ALA A 23 0.83 -11.24 21.89
N GLN A 24 0.97 -12.09 22.92
CA GLN A 24 2.02 -13.12 23.05
C GLN A 24 1.41 -14.49 23.35
N THR A 25 0.34 -14.88 22.66
CA THR A 25 -0.20 -16.25 22.81
C THR A 25 -0.57 -16.90 21.47
N PRO A 26 -0.22 -18.19 21.26
CA PRO A 26 -0.67 -19.01 20.12
C PRO A 26 -2.20 -19.15 19.98
N THR A 27 -2.97 -18.66 20.95
CA THR A 27 -4.43 -18.69 20.96
C THR A 27 -5.06 -17.66 20.04
N ASP A 28 -4.36 -16.56 19.77
CA ASP A 28 -4.91 -15.47 18.94
C ASP A 28 -4.78 -15.79 17.44
N SER A 29 -3.71 -16.49 17.04
CA SER A 29 -3.54 -16.96 15.66
C SER A 29 -4.61 -17.99 15.25
N ASP A 30 -4.97 -18.92 16.15
CA ASP A 30 -6.05 -19.89 15.90
C ASP A 30 -7.43 -19.21 15.80
N TYR A 31 -7.65 -18.13 16.57
CA TYR A 31 -8.87 -17.32 16.46
C TYR A 31 -9.01 -16.68 15.07
N PHE A 32 -7.97 -16.01 14.59
CA PHE A 32 -7.97 -15.38 13.26
C PHE A 32 -8.05 -16.41 12.13
N LEU A 33 -7.41 -17.57 12.29
CA LEU A 33 -7.51 -18.65 11.31
C LEU A 33 -8.94 -19.17 11.19
N ARG A 34 -9.64 -19.41 12.31
CA ARG A 34 -11.04 -19.83 12.31
C ARG A 34 -11.97 -18.76 11.76
N ALA A 35 -11.74 -17.50 12.12
CA ALA A 35 -12.51 -16.38 11.59
C ALA A 35 -12.35 -16.26 10.06
N GLY A 36 -11.13 -16.40 9.54
CA GLY A 36 -10.85 -16.41 8.11
C GLY A 36 -11.54 -17.56 7.37
N ILE A 37 -11.53 -18.77 7.93
CA ILE A 37 -12.25 -19.93 7.36
C ILE A 37 -13.77 -19.69 7.35
N ASP A 38 -14.33 -19.12 8.41
CA ASP A 38 -15.76 -18.78 8.49
C ASP A 38 -16.16 -17.72 7.47
N CYS A 39 -15.31 -16.70 7.25
CA CYS A 39 -15.51 -15.68 6.22
C CYS A 39 -15.43 -16.29 4.81
N TYR A 40 -14.44 -17.15 4.57
CA TYR A 40 -14.28 -17.86 3.30
C TYR A 40 -15.50 -18.73 2.97
N ASN A 41 -16.02 -19.48 3.96
CA ASN A 41 -17.22 -20.30 3.80
C ASN A 41 -18.50 -19.48 3.53
N LYS A 42 -18.54 -18.22 3.99
CA LYS A 42 -19.63 -17.28 3.72
C LYS A 42 -19.52 -16.59 2.35
N GLY A 43 -18.41 -16.80 1.62
CA GLY A 43 -18.11 -16.15 0.34
C GLY A 43 -17.57 -14.71 0.48
N LEU A 44 -17.26 -14.29 1.71
CA LEU A 44 -16.63 -13.01 2.02
C LEU A 44 -15.11 -13.16 1.85
N LEU A 45 -14.68 -13.17 0.58
CA LEU A 45 -13.31 -13.53 0.21
C LEU A 45 -12.29 -12.44 0.60
N ASP A 46 -12.66 -11.16 0.53
CA ASP A 46 -11.77 -10.05 0.88
C ASP A 46 -11.50 -10.00 2.40
N GLU A 47 -12.54 -10.20 3.21
CA GLU A 47 -12.42 -10.31 4.66
C GLU A 47 -11.64 -11.55 5.07
N ALA A 48 -11.81 -12.68 4.37
CA ALA A 48 -11.03 -13.88 4.62
C ALA A 48 -9.53 -13.66 4.38
N VAL A 49 -9.16 -12.94 3.32
CA VAL A 49 -7.75 -12.59 3.05
C VAL A 49 -7.15 -11.79 4.19
N ILE A 50 -7.87 -10.76 4.69
CA ILE A 50 -7.39 -9.92 5.80
C ILE A 50 -7.13 -10.76 7.04
N GLU A 51 -8.04 -11.68 7.38
CA GLU A 51 -7.85 -12.52 8.56
C GLU A 51 -6.69 -13.52 8.42
N PHE A 52 -6.47 -14.09 7.23
CA PHE A 52 -5.29 -14.92 6.98
C PHE A 52 -3.98 -14.11 6.99
N GLU A 53 -3.99 -12.86 6.53
CA GLU A 53 -2.83 -11.97 6.62
C GLU A 53 -2.52 -11.57 8.07
N ASN A 54 -3.55 -11.36 8.90
CA ASN A 54 -3.40 -11.16 10.34
C ASN A 54 -2.73 -12.37 11.02
N VAL A 55 -3.08 -13.60 10.60
CA VAL A 55 -2.39 -14.80 11.09
C VAL A 55 -0.91 -14.78 10.71
N LEU A 56 -0.57 -14.41 9.47
CA LEU A 56 0.82 -14.34 9.01
C LEU A 56 1.61 -13.19 9.64
N LEU A 57 0.93 -12.13 10.10
CA LEU A 57 1.54 -11.05 10.88
C LEU A 57 2.00 -11.55 12.25
N LEU A 58 1.20 -12.41 12.88
CA LEU A 58 1.46 -13.00 14.20
C LEU A 58 2.41 -14.20 14.14
N ASP A 59 2.18 -15.10 13.17
CA ASP A 59 2.99 -16.28 12.90
C ASP A 59 3.29 -16.39 11.39
N LYS A 60 4.44 -15.84 11.02
CA LYS A 60 4.96 -15.84 9.64
C LYS A 60 5.22 -17.26 9.09
N THR A 61 5.33 -18.24 9.98
CA THR A 61 5.65 -19.63 9.62
C THR A 61 4.41 -20.50 9.47
N SER A 62 3.21 -19.99 9.77
CA SER A 62 1.96 -20.73 9.70
C SER A 62 1.66 -21.26 8.29
N PHE A 63 1.76 -22.57 8.13
CA PHE A 63 1.52 -23.26 6.86
C PHE A 63 0.04 -23.20 6.44
N GLU A 64 -0.87 -23.44 7.38
CA GLU A 64 -2.31 -23.49 7.12
C GLU A 64 -2.83 -22.15 6.62
N ALA A 65 -2.39 -21.04 7.23
CA ALA A 65 -2.77 -19.70 6.80
C ALA A 65 -2.30 -19.40 5.37
N LYS A 66 -1.09 -19.82 4.98
CA LYS A 66 -0.58 -19.64 3.60
C LYS A 66 -1.40 -20.42 2.58
N VAL A 67 -1.77 -21.66 2.91
CA VAL A 67 -2.59 -22.50 2.01
C VAL A 67 -3.99 -21.91 1.82
N TRP A 68 -4.64 -21.45 2.90
CA TRP A 68 -5.94 -20.79 2.83
C TRP A 68 -5.88 -19.44 2.11
N LEU A 69 -4.84 -18.65 2.34
CA LEU A 69 -4.61 -17.39 1.66
C LEU A 69 -4.39 -17.58 0.15
N ALA A 70 -3.60 -18.59 -0.25
CA ALA A 70 -3.40 -18.94 -1.67
C ALA A 70 -4.71 -19.36 -2.35
N GLN A 71 -5.55 -20.15 -1.66
CA GLN A 71 -6.88 -20.52 -2.14
C GLN A 71 -7.79 -19.30 -2.29
N ALA A 72 -7.85 -18.41 -1.30
CA ALA A 72 -8.64 -17.18 -1.36
C ALA A 72 -8.20 -16.27 -2.51
N TYR A 73 -6.90 -16.11 -2.74
CA TYR A 73 -6.37 -15.34 -3.87
C TYR A 73 -6.68 -15.96 -5.23
N ILE A 74 -6.71 -17.29 -5.34
CA ILE A 74 -7.14 -18.01 -6.56
C ILE A 74 -8.62 -17.75 -6.88
N ASP A 75 -9.45 -17.60 -5.86
CA ASP A 75 -10.90 -17.37 -6.01
C ASP A 75 -11.19 -15.89 -6.31
N LEU A 76 -10.41 -14.96 -5.74
CA LEU A 76 -10.39 -13.54 -6.10
C LEU A 76 -9.72 -13.23 -7.45
N LYS A 77 -9.18 -14.25 -8.14
CA LYS A 77 -8.44 -14.13 -9.41
C LYS A 77 -7.14 -13.31 -9.33
N HIS A 78 -6.59 -13.13 -8.13
CA HIS A 78 -5.26 -12.57 -7.91
C HIS A 78 -4.18 -13.65 -8.09
N LEU A 79 -4.03 -14.14 -9.32
CA LEU A 79 -3.19 -15.30 -9.64
C LEU A 79 -1.69 -15.09 -9.34
N GLU A 80 -1.19 -13.87 -9.48
CA GLU A 80 0.22 -13.54 -9.21
C GLU A 80 0.56 -13.67 -7.72
N LYS A 81 -0.24 -13.04 -6.85
CA LYS A 81 -0.10 -13.14 -5.38
C LYS A 81 -0.33 -14.56 -4.88
N ALA A 82 -1.30 -15.28 -5.46
CA ALA A 82 -1.53 -16.68 -5.13
C ALA A 82 -0.31 -17.55 -5.43
N GLY A 83 0.36 -17.32 -6.56
CA GLY A 83 1.57 -18.04 -6.95
C GLY A 83 2.73 -17.81 -5.98
N GLU A 84 2.91 -16.56 -5.52
CA GLU A 84 3.95 -16.21 -4.53
C GLU A 84 3.72 -16.92 -3.19
N VAL A 85 2.51 -16.80 -2.62
CA VAL A 85 2.16 -17.43 -1.33
C VAL A 85 2.23 -18.96 -1.42
N LEU A 86 1.80 -19.55 -2.55
CA LEU A 86 1.87 -20.98 -2.79
C LEU A 86 3.30 -21.48 -2.94
N TYR A 87 4.17 -20.68 -3.57
CA TYR A 87 5.60 -20.99 -3.65
C TYR A 87 6.22 -21.02 -2.26
N GLU A 88 5.92 -20.04 -1.40
CA GLU A 88 6.38 -20.05 -0.01
C GLU A 88 5.87 -21.26 0.78
N ALA A 89 4.60 -21.64 0.61
CA ALA A 89 4.04 -22.84 1.24
C ALA A 89 4.72 -24.12 0.73
N SER A 90 5.09 -24.17 -0.55
CA SER A 90 5.77 -25.32 -1.16
C SER A 90 7.19 -25.50 -0.63
N LEU A 91 7.88 -24.42 -0.23
CA LEU A 91 9.17 -24.50 0.45
C LEU A 91 9.06 -25.11 1.85
N GLN A 92 7.92 -24.97 2.52
CA GLN A 92 7.68 -25.55 3.85
C GLN A 92 7.30 -27.02 3.77
N ALA A 93 6.43 -27.40 2.84
CA ALA A 93 6.01 -28.79 2.62
C ALA A 93 5.83 -29.10 1.12
N PRO A 94 6.89 -29.57 0.44
CA PRO A 94 6.88 -29.81 -1.01
C PRO A 94 5.87 -30.88 -1.47
N ASP A 95 5.64 -31.90 -0.64
CA ASP A 95 4.84 -33.08 -0.97
C ASP A 95 3.38 -32.98 -0.47
N HIS A 96 2.92 -31.79 -0.07
CA HIS A 96 1.57 -31.64 0.48
C HIS A 96 0.49 -31.71 -0.61
N PRO A 97 -0.50 -32.62 -0.51
CA PRO A 97 -1.48 -32.87 -1.58
C PRO A 97 -2.32 -31.63 -1.92
N LYS A 98 -2.57 -30.75 -0.94
CA LYS A 98 -3.32 -29.50 -1.16
C LYS A 98 -2.54 -28.49 -2.00
N ILE A 99 -1.21 -28.46 -1.91
CA ILE A 99 -0.37 -27.55 -2.68
C ILE A 99 -0.35 -27.96 -4.14
N GLU A 100 -0.23 -29.26 -4.41
CA GLU A 100 -0.30 -29.80 -5.76
C GLU A 100 -1.67 -29.51 -6.41
N GLN A 101 -2.77 -29.69 -5.65
CA GLN A 101 -4.12 -29.32 -6.11
C GLN A 101 -4.21 -27.84 -6.47
N LEU A 102 -3.75 -26.94 -5.59
CA LEU A 102 -3.78 -25.49 -5.83
C LEU A 102 -2.90 -25.08 -7.03
N ARG A 103 -1.74 -25.73 -7.20
CA ARG A 103 -0.84 -25.50 -8.32
C ARG A 103 -1.51 -25.89 -9.64
N ASN A 104 -2.15 -27.05 -9.70
CA ASN A 104 -2.86 -27.51 -10.90
C ASN A 104 -4.03 -26.56 -11.25
N ILE A 105 -4.79 -26.08 -10.24
CA ILE A 105 -5.87 -25.10 -10.45
C ILE A 105 -5.32 -23.77 -10.99
N LEU A 106 -4.17 -23.33 -10.48
CA LEU A 106 -3.53 -22.09 -10.91
C LEU A 106 -2.98 -22.21 -12.34
N GLU A 107 -2.40 -23.35 -12.69
CA GLU A 107 -1.97 -23.66 -14.06
C GLU A 107 -3.16 -23.68 -15.02
N GLU A 108 -4.26 -24.36 -14.69
CA GLU A 108 -5.48 -24.41 -15.49
C GLU A 108 -6.08 -23.01 -15.72
N LYS A 109 -6.20 -22.20 -14.66
CA LYS A 109 -6.73 -20.82 -14.75
C LYS A 109 -5.79 -19.87 -15.49
N SER A 110 -4.47 -20.10 -15.46
CA SER A 110 -3.48 -19.30 -16.19
C SER A 110 -3.48 -19.56 -17.71
N VAL A 111 -3.84 -20.79 -18.14
CA VAL A 111 -3.89 -21.17 -19.56
C VAL A 111 -5.06 -20.49 -20.29
N THR A 112 -6.16 -20.20 -19.60
CA THR A 112 -7.32 -19.48 -20.17
C THR A 112 -7.07 -18.00 -20.53
N VAL A 113 -5.88 -17.44 -20.26
CA VAL A 113 -5.57 -16.00 -20.45
C VAL A 113 -4.65 -15.68 -21.66
N LYS A 114 -4.16 -16.65 -22.45
CA LYS A 114 -3.40 -16.34 -23.69
C LYS A 114 -4.37 -16.07 -24.85
N LYS A 115 -4.45 -14.93 -25.57
CA LYS A 115 -3.60 -13.77 -25.95
C LYS A 115 -4.59 -12.64 -26.40
N PRO A 116 -4.32 -11.31 -26.30
CA PRO A 116 -3.25 -10.58 -27.01
C PRO A 116 -2.57 -9.54 -26.07
N ALA A 117 -1.51 -8.79 -26.37
CA ALA A 117 -0.77 -8.45 -27.57
C ALA A 117 0.72 -8.35 -27.20
N GLU A 118 1.58 -8.33 -28.22
CA GLU A 118 3.02 -8.17 -28.12
C GLU A 118 3.42 -7.00 -27.21
N ALA A 119 4.18 -7.30 -26.15
CA ALA A 119 4.84 -6.30 -25.33
C ALA A 119 6.34 -6.65 -25.24
N VAL A 120 7.12 -5.85 -25.96
CA VAL A 120 8.49 -5.37 -25.71
C VAL A 120 9.52 -6.42 -25.21
N PRO A 121 10.59 -6.70 -25.98
CA PRO A 121 11.67 -7.55 -25.54
C PRO A 121 12.52 -6.80 -24.51
N GLY A 122 12.46 -7.20 -23.25
CA GLY A 122 13.40 -6.69 -22.25
C GLY A 122 12.82 -6.60 -20.85
N LYS A 123 12.88 -7.71 -20.11
CA LYS A 123 13.08 -7.75 -18.65
C LYS A 123 13.21 -9.21 -18.24
N ARG A 124 14.45 -9.72 -18.28
CA ARG A 124 14.80 -10.91 -17.50
C ARG A 124 15.03 -10.45 -16.07
N LEU A 125 14.00 -10.51 -15.23
CA LEU A 125 14.17 -10.43 -13.79
C LEU A 125 14.75 -11.78 -13.33
N ARG A 126 15.93 -11.76 -12.72
CA ARG A 126 16.39 -12.88 -11.87
C ARG A 126 15.84 -12.65 -10.45
N PRO A 127 15.66 -13.69 -9.63
CA PRO A 127 14.96 -13.58 -8.35
C PRO A 127 15.65 -12.68 -7.31
N PHE A 128 16.91 -12.29 -7.49
CA PHE A 128 17.58 -11.33 -6.60
C PHE A 128 18.63 -10.50 -7.36
N GLY A 129 18.57 -9.17 -7.20
CA GLY A 129 19.65 -8.18 -7.30
C GLY A 129 20.47 -8.05 -8.59
N LEU A 130 20.11 -7.08 -9.45
CA LEU A 130 21.00 -5.99 -9.94
C LEU A 130 20.19 -5.05 -10.85
N VAL A 131 20.08 -3.76 -10.53
CA VAL A 131 19.65 -2.73 -11.51
C VAL A 131 20.91 -2.13 -12.12
N ILE A 132 21.28 -2.58 -13.32
CA ILE A 132 22.33 -1.94 -14.12
C ILE A 132 21.67 -0.81 -14.93
N PRO A 133 22.12 0.46 -14.85
CA PRO A 133 21.67 1.49 -15.77
C PRO A 133 22.09 1.13 -17.21
N GLU A 134 21.13 1.16 -18.14
CA GLU A 134 21.20 0.62 -19.51
C GLU A 134 22.37 1.14 -20.37
N ASN A 135 23.03 2.22 -19.96
CA ASN A 135 24.03 2.94 -20.75
C ASN A 135 25.45 2.31 -20.77
N ARG A 136 25.63 1.05 -20.31
CA ARG A 136 26.95 0.39 -20.30
C ARG A 136 27.02 -0.98 -20.98
N ILE A 137 26.00 -1.41 -21.70
CA ILE A 137 26.04 -2.70 -22.42
C ILE A 137 26.30 -2.43 -23.91
N LYS A 138 27.56 -2.61 -24.36
CA LYS A 138 27.83 -2.81 -25.79
C LYS A 138 27.60 -4.29 -26.09
N VAL A 139 26.49 -4.58 -26.78
CA VAL A 139 26.10 -5.93 -27.19
C VAL A 139 27.00 -6.38 -28.32
N ASN A 140 27.87 -7.37 -28.07
CA ASN A 140 28.58 -8.12 -29.10
C ASN A 140 28.38 -9.63 -28.84
N ASN A 141 27.22 -10.17 -29.23
CA ASN A 141 27.08 -11.45 -29.95
C ASN A 141 25.59 -11.83 -30.11
N PRO A 142 25.13 -12.19 -31.33
CA PRO A 142 23.73 -12.48 -31.63
C PRO A 142 23.42 -13.98 -31.79
N GLU A 143 23.97 -14.85 -30.93
CA GLU A 143 23.71 -16.30 -31.02
C GLU A 143 23.39 -16.92 -29.65
N ILE A 144 22.29 -16.50 -29.01
CA ILE A 144 21.49 -17.42 -28.17
C ILE A 144 20.04 -16.97 -28.28
N ALA A 145 19.37 -17.40 -29.34
CA ALA A 145 17.92 -17.33 -29.48
C ALA A 145 17.38 -18.74 -29.62
N VAL A 146 16.26 -18.96 -28.91
CA VAL A 146 15.29 -20.05 -29.05
C VAL A 146 15.68 -21.39 -28.42
N LEU A 147 15.02 -21.72 -27.31
CA LEU A 147 14.46 -23.06 -27.10
C LEU A 147 13.10 -22.91 -26.41
N ALA A 148 12.07 -23.25 -27.17
CA ALA A 148 10.72 -23.46 -26.71
C ALA A 148 10.67 -24.69 -25.78
N LEU A 149 9.91 -24.58 -24.70
CA LEU A 149 9.60 -25.72 -23.82
C LEU A 149 8.41 -26.46 -24.44
N ASP A 150 8.71 -27.52 -25.17
CA ASP A 150 7.79 -28.63 -25.38
C ASP A 150 7.60 -29.40 -24.07
N THR A 151 6.39 -29.91 -23.95
CA THR A 151 5.77 -30.70 -22.91
C THR A 151 6.45 -32.04 -22.64
N GLU A 152 6.19 -32.57 -21.43
CA GLU A 152 6.45 -33.94 -20.96
C GLU A 152 7.91 -34.30 -20.64
N ARG A 153 8.27 -34.13 -19.36
CA ARG A 153 9.29 -34.99 -18.73
C ARG A 153 8.62 -35.79 -17.64
N THR A 154 8.30 -37.03 -17.98
CA THR A 154 8.14 -38.14 -17.05
C THR A 154 9.32 -38.17 -16.08
N LEU A 155 9.02 -38.32 -14.80
CA LEU A 155 9.98 -38.64 -13.75
C LEU A 155 10.57 -40.02 -14.06
N GLU A 156 11.72 -40.07 -14.74
CA GLU A 156 12.57 -41.25 -14.74
C GLU A 156 13.33 -41.27 -13.41
N ALA A 157 13.23 -42.41 -12.73
CA ALA A 157 13.95 -42.72 -11.51
C ALA A 157 15.44 -42.37 -11.65
N ASP A 158 16.05 -41.90 -10.57
CA ASP A 158 17.46 -41.56 -10.47
C ASP A 158 18.35 -42.68 -11.05
N GLU A 159 18.70 -42.56 -12.33
CA GLU A 159 19.93 -43.14 -12.82
C GLU A 159 21.03 -42.36 -12.11
N GLU A 160 21.75 -43.02 -11.21
CA GLU A 160 23.06 -42.58 -10.73
C GLU A 160 23.87 -42.18 -11.97
N LYS A 161 23.85 -40.88 -12.29
CA LYS A 161 24.74 -40.32 -13.28
C LYS A 161 26.11 -40.68 -12.77
N ASN A 162 26.78 -41.57 -13.48
CA ASN A 162 28.15 -41.93 -13.23
C ASN A 162 28.97 -40.65 -13.45
N ILE A 163 29.10 -39.85 -12.39
CA ILE A 163 29.82 -38.58 -12.42
C ILE A 163 31.26 -38.99 -12.70
N ASN A 164 31.72 -38.75 -13.92
CA ASN A 164 33.09 -38.99 -14.28
C ASN A 164 33.96 -38.08 -13.39
N LEU A 165 34.54 -38.65 -12.33
CA LEU A 165 35.28 -37.92 -11.30
C LEU A 165 36.41 -37.07 -11.91
N LYS A 166 36.93 -37.47 -13.08
CA LYS A 166 37.94 -36.73 -13.85
C LYS A 166 37.42 -35.40 -14.42
N ASP A 167 36.13 -35.31 -14.74
CA ASP A 167 35.50 -34.07 -15.20
C ASP A 167 35.19 -33.11 -14.05
N TYR A 168 35.01 -33.63 -12.83
CA TYR A 168 34.83 -32.83 -11.61
C TYR A 168 36.09 -32.03 -11.22
N PHE A 169 37.27 -32.54 -11.58
CA PHE A 169 38.57 -31.89 -11.34
C PHE A 169 39.07 -31.07 -12.54
N LYS A 170 38.28 -30.88 -13.60
CA LYS A 170 38.67 -29.98 -14.69
C LYS A 170 38.89 -28.58 -14.12
N LYS A 171 40.00 -27.94 -14.50
CA LYS A 171 40.27 -26.53 -14.16
C LYS A 171 39.06 -25.72 -14.58
N GLU A 172 38.42 -25.09 -13.61
CA GLU A 172 37.27 -24.24 -13.87
C GLU A 172 37.73 -23.12 -14.80
N ALA A 173 37.10 -22.98 -15.96
CA ALA A 173 37.45 -21.95 -16.92
C ALA A 173 36.49 -20.77 -16.72
N GLY A 174 37.03 -19.62 -16.32
CA GLY A 174 36.27 -18.40 -16.13
C GLY A 174 37.09 -17.33 -15.40
N PRO A 175 36.73 -16.05 -15.45
CA PRO A 175 37.49 -14.96 -14.81
C PRO A 175 37.50 -15.03 -13.26
N LEU A 176 36.61 -15.84 -12.66
CA LEU A 176 36.52 -16.12 -11.23
C LEU A 176 37.10 -17.51 -10.86
N SER A 177 37.69 -18.25 -11.79
CA SER A 177 38.26 -19.59 -11.54
C SER A 177 39.26 -19.60 -10.39
N ASP A 178 40.13 -18.59 -10.35
CA ASP A 178 41.19 -18.47 -9.35
C ASP A 178 40.61 -18.28 -7.94
N VAL A 179 39.44 -17.63 -7.83
CA VAL A 179 38.72 -17.43 -6.55
C VAL A 179 38.22 -18.78 -6.03
N LEU A 180 37.63 -19.58 -6.91
CA LEU A 180 37.03 -20.87 -6.58
C LEU A 180 38.11 -21.93 -6.29
N GLU A 181 39.25 -21.87 -6.98
CA GLU A 181 40.43 -22.69 -6.66
C GLU A 181 41.03 -22.30 -5.30
N LEU A 182 41.06 -21.00 -4.99
CA LEU A 182 41.55 -20.50 -3.71
C LEU A 182 40.63 -20.88 -2.53
N GLU A 183 39.31 -20.85 -2.74
CA GLU A 183 38.32 -21.32 -1.76
C GLU A 183 38.58 -22.79 -1.36
N ARG A 184 38.86 -23.65 -2.35
CA ARG A 184 39.12 -25.09 -2.12
C ARG A 184 40.43 -25.37 -1.39
N THR A 185 41.45 -24.52 -1.56
CA THR A 185 42.81 -24.77 -1.06
C THR A 185 43.11 -24.07 0.26
N THR A 186 42.65 -22.84 0.43
CA THR A 186 43.02 -21.96 1.55
C THR A 186 41.84 -21.53 2.40
N GLY A 187 40.60 -21.72 1.91
CA GLY A 187 39.37 -21.37 2.60
C GLY A 187 38.74 -20.07 2.12
N ILE A 188 37.56 -19.77 2.68
CA ILE A 188 36.66 -18.73 2.17
C ILE A 188 37.18 -17.30 2.38
N THR A 189 37.97 -17.03 3.41
CA THR A 189 38.49 -15.69 3.75
C THR A 189 39.46 -15.18 2.67
N ALA A 190 40.45 -16.01 2.30
CA ALA A 190 41.41 -15.68 1.25
C ALA A 190 40.73 -15.56 -0.13
N ALA A 191 39.74 -16.42 -0.41
CA ALA A 191 38.92 -16.32 -1.60
C ALA A 191 38.14 -15.00 -1.67
N LEU A 192 37.52 -14.58 -0.55
CA LEU A 192 36.79 -13.32 -0.48
C LEU A 192 37.68 -12.10 -0.66
N ASP A 193 38.89 -12.10 -0.13
CA ASP A 193 39.86 -11.01 -0.37
C ASP A 193 40.15 -10.82 -1.86
N LEU A 194 40.40 -11.93 -2.57
CA LEU A 194 40.68 -11.91 -4.01
C LEU A 194 39.43 -11.48 -4.79
N TYR A 195 38.26 -11.98 -4.39
CA TYR A 195 36.96 -11.67 -4.99
C TYR A 195 36.59 -10.19 -4.86
N ILE A 196 36.67 -9.62 -3.65
CA ILE A 196 36.43 -8.19 -3.39
C ILE A 196 37.41 -7.35 -4.21
N GLY A 197 38.69 -7.73 -4.23
CA GLY A 197 39.70 -7.04 -5.03
C GLY A 197 39.42 -7.03 -6.53
N LYS A 198 38.89 -8.14 -7.09
CA LYS A 198 38.48 -8.23 -8.49
C LYS A 198 37.24 -7.39 -8.78
N ILE A 199 36.21 -7.45 -7.94
CA ILE A 199 34.95 -6.70 -8.14
C ILE A 199 35.15 -5.19 -8.03
N LEU A 200 36.00 -4.73 -7.09
CA LEU A 200 36.30 -3.31 -6.96
C LEU A 200 37.03 -2.74 -8.18
N LYS A 201 37.79 -3.57 -8.91
CA LYS A 201 38.43 -3.18 -10.17
C LYS A 201 37.44 -3.23 -11.33
N ASP A 202 36.70 -4.34 -11.44
CA ASP A 202 35.75 -4.59 -12.52
C ASP A 202 34.38 -4.99 -11.96
N PRO A 203 33.46 -4.03 -11.76
CA PRO A 203 32.12 -4.30 -11.25
C PRO A 203 31.27 -5.23 -12.14
N SER A 204 31.63 -5.37 -13.43
CA SER A 204 30.97 -6.27 -14.38
C SER A 204 31.17 -7.76 -14.04
N LEU A 205 32.21 -8.09 -13.26
CA LEU A 205 32.46 -9.46 -12.82
C LEU A 205 31.40 -9.97 -11.84
N GLY A 206 30.71 -9.06 -11.13
CA GLY A 206 29.58 -9.43 -10.27
C GLY A 206 28.33 -9.90 -11.03
N ALA A 207 28.24 -9.69 -12.34
CA ALA A 207 27.12 -10.15 -13.17
C ALA A 207 27.32 -11.58 -13.71
N GLN A 208 28.51 -12.15 -13.54
CA GLN A 208 28.86 -13.49 -13.98
C GLN A 208 28.46 -14.53 -12.94
N ASP A 209 28.29 -15.77 -13.38
CA ASP A 209 27.94 -16.88 -12.49
C ASP A 209 29.11 -17.19 -11.54
N ASP A 210 28.93 -16.84 -10.27
CA ASP A 210 29.86 -17.09 -9.18
C ASP A 210 29.64 -18.47 -8.53
N LYS A 211 28.74 -19.30 -9.09
CA LYS A 211 28.34 -20.62 -8.57
C LYS A 211 27.92 -20.56 -7.10
N GLY A 212 27.28 -19.46 -6.71
CA GLY A 212 26.81 -19.23 -5.34
C GLY A 212 27.92 -19.01 -4.31
N PHE A 213 29.12 -18.62 -4.73
CA PHE A 213 30.21 -18.27 -3.82
C PHE A 213 29.82 -17.12 -2.88
N LEU A 214 29.20 -16.06 -3.42
CA LEU A 214 28.73 -14.92 -2.64
C LEU A 214 27.65 -15.32 -1.62
N MET A 215 26.75 -16.21 -2.01
CA MET A 215 25.72 -16.78 -1.12
C MET A 215 26.34 -17.56 0.06
N ARG A 216 27.34 -18.41 -0.21
CA ARG A 216 28.07 -19.14 0.84
C ARG A 216 28.80 -18.18 1.78
N GLY A 217 29.48 -17.19 1.21
CA GLY A 217 30.14 -16.13 1.97
C GLY A 217 29.18 -15.38 2.88
N ASN A 218 28.03 -14.96 2.34
CA ASN A 218 27.03 -14.22 3.09
C ASN A 218 26.49 -15.04 4.26
N ARG A 219 26.11 -16.31 4.04
CA ARG A 219 25.64 -17.19 5.13
C ARG A 219 26.66 -17.30 6.26
N ILE A 220 27.90 -17.65 5.92
CA ILE A 220 28.97 -17.85 6.92
C ILE A 220 29.27 -16.57 7.70
N PHE A 221 29.39 -15.43 7.02
CA PHE A 221 29.76 -14.17 7.69
C PHE A 221 28.58 -13.48 8.38
N SER A 222 27.34 -13.71 7.92
CA SER A 222 26.15 -13.27 8.64
C SER A 222 26.02 -13.98 9.99
N ASP A 223 26.19 -15.30 10.01
CA ASP A 223 26.16 -16.11 11.24
C ASP A 223 27.29 -15.66 12.17
N ARG A 224 28.53 -15.59 11.67
CA ARG A 224 29.70 -15.14 12.46
C ARG A 224 29.60 -13.71 12.97
N PHE A 225 28.97 -12.82 12.22
CA PHE A 225 28.72 -11.46 12.66
C PHE A 225 27.67 -11.41 13.77
N SER A 226 26.62 -12.24 13.67
CA SER A 226 25.62 -12.37 14.73
C SER A 226 26.21 -12.95 16.03
N ASP A 227 27.14 -13.90 15.91
CA ASP A 227 27.84 -14.50 17.05
C ASP A 227 28.83 -13.53 17.72
N ASN A 228 29.56 -12.75 16.91
CA ASN A 228 30.54 -11.79 17.41
C ASN A 228 30.67 -10.57 16.50
N ALA A 229 29.83 -9.57 16.75
CA ALA A 229 29.77 -8.31 16.01
C ALA A 229 30.96 -7.35 16.29
N PHE A 230 31.77 -7.64 17.31
CA PHE A 230 32.95 -6.86 17.69
C PHE A 230 34.23 -7.34 16.99
N ASN A 231 34.23 -8.54 16.39
CA ASN A 231 35.37 -9.02 15.64
C ASN A 231 35.54 -8.18 14.35
N PRO A 232 36.67 -7.46 14.16
CA PRO A 232 36.88 -6.61 12.99
C PRO A 232 36.87 -7.41 11.68
N GLU A 233 37.27 -8.68 11.70
CA GLU A 233 37.26 -9.54 10.51
C GLU A 233 35.83 -9.82 10.04
N ASN A 234 34.97 -10.28 10.96
CA ASN A 234 33.59 -10.62 10.65
C ASN A 234 32.82 -9.39 10.16
N ARG A 235 33.01 -8.25 10.84
CA ARG A 235 32.39 -6.98 10.48
C ARG A 235 32.85 -6.48 9.12
N PHE A 236 34.15 -6.62 8.79
CA PHE A 236 34.67 -6.24 7.48
C PHE A 236 34.06 -7.08 6.36
N TYR A 237 34.15 -8.41 6.45
CA TYR A 237 33.66 -9.28 5.37
C TYR A 237 32.15 -9.20 5.22
N TYR A 238 31.39 -9.16 6.32
CA TYR A 238 29.95 -8.98 6.25
C TYR A 238 29.57 -7.65 5.62
N GLY A 239 30.18 -6.54 6.07
CA GLY A 239 29.95 -5.22 5.48
C GLY A 239 30.36 -5.11 4.00
N ALA A 240 31.45 -5.77 3.59
CA ALA A 240 31.89 -5.82 2.20
C ALA A 240 30.96 -6.67 1.31
N LEU A 241 30.42 -7.77 1.85
CA LEU A 241 29.41 -8.58 1.16
C LEU A 241 28.11 -7.81 0.96
N LEU A 242 27.65 -7.07 1.97
CA LEU A 242 26.51 -6.16 1.84
C LEU A 242 26.73 -5.09 0.77
N TYR A 243 27.95 -4.54 0.69
CA TYR A 243 28.32 -3.59 -0.37
C TYR A 243 28.20 -4.22 -1.77
N ILE A 244 28.73 -5.44 -1.95
CA ILE A 244 28.67 -6.16 -3.24
C ILE A 244 27.23 -6.52 -3.60
N ASN A 245 26.39 -6.86 -2.61
CA ASN A 245 24.97 -7.13 -2.79
C ASN A 245 24.14 -5.88 -3.13
N GLY A 246 24.72 -4.67 -3.03
CA GLY A 246 24.04 -3.41 -3.29
C GLY A 246 23.27 -2.83 -2.11
N SER A 247 23.35 -3.47 -0.93
CA SER A 247 22.81 -2.95 0.34
C SER A 247 23.76 -1.90 0.92
N TYR A 248 23.88 -0.75 0.26
CA TYR A 248 24.84 0.31 0.61
C TYR A 248 24.58 0.94 1.98
N ALA A 249 23.31 1.05 2.40
CA ALA A 249 22.94 1.61 3.71
C ALA A 249 23.42 0.71 4.86
N ASP A 250 23.03 -0.57 4.84
CA ASP A 250 23.41 -1.56 5.86
C ASP A 250 24.93 -1.79 5.89
N SER A 251 25.56 -1.76 4.71
CA SER A 251 27.02 -1.82 4.58
C SER A 251 27.70 -0.65 5.27
N LEU A 252 27.22 0.58 5.05
CA LEU A 252 27.76 1.78 5.68
C LEU A 252 27.62 1.73 7.21
N GLU A 253 26.46 1.33 7.72
CA GLU A 253 26.23 1.17 9.17
C GLU A 253 27.17 0.13 9.79
N THR A 254 27.35 -1.00 9.11
CA THR A 254 28.23 -2.08 9.57
C THR A 254 29.70 -1.64 9.58
N LEU A 255 30.14 -0.87 8.59
CA LEU A 255 31.55 -0.52 8.38
C LEU A 255 31.97 0.80 9.04
N GLU A 256 31.03 1.69 9.39
CA GLU A 256 31.34 3.00 9.98
C GLU A 256 32.18 2.93 11.26
N PRO A 257 31.91 2.01 12.22
CA PRO A 257 32.76 1.87 13.41
C PRO A 257 34.19 1.42 13.13
N MET A 258 34.46 0.87 11.94
CA MET A 258 35.82 0.47 11.54
C MET A 258 36.68 1.63 11.03
N LYS A 259 36.09 2.80 10.74
CA LYS A 259 36.72 3.98 10.12
C LYS A 259 37.87 4.61 10.95
N GLY A 260 38.09 4.16 12.19
CA GLY A 260 39.22 4.56 13.04
C GLY A 260 40.04 3.41 13.62
N SER A 261 39.75 2.15 13.24
CA SER A 261 40.46 0.99 13.78
C SER A 261 41.82 0.81 13.10
N ALA A 262 42.91 0.86 13.88
CA ALA A 262 44.26 0.61 13.39
C ALA A 262 44.48 -0.90 13.21
N GLY A 263 44.26 -1.41 12.00
CA GLY A 263 44.42 -2.84 11.69
C GLY A 263 44.58 -3.15 10.20
N ALA A 264 44.89 -4.40 9.88
CA ALA A 264 45.12 -4.90 8.51
C ALA A 264 43.95 -4.67 7.53
N TYR A 265 42.73 -4.49 8.06
CA TYR A 265 41.53 -4.25 7.26
C TYR A 265 41.30 -2.77 6.92
N SER A 266 42.04 -1.84 7.54
CA SER A 266 41.90 -0.39 7.29
C SER A 266 42.27 0.00 5.84
N GLU A 267 43.31 -0.63 5.28
CA GLU A 267 43.72 -0.39 3.89
C GLU A 267 42.71 -0.96 2.89
N LYS A 268 42.17 -2.16 3.19
CA LYS A 268 41.14 -2.82 2.38
C LYS A 268 39.80 -2.08 2.43
N LEU A 269 39.50 -1.42 3.54
CA LEU A 269 38.25 -0.68 3.76
C LEU A 269 38.20 0.66 3.02
N ARG A 270 39.34 1.32 2.81
CA ARG A 270 39.43 2.65 2.19
C ARG A 270 38.70 2.78 0.84
N PRO A 271 38.87 1.88 -0.16
CA PRO A 271 38.16 2.00 -1.43
C PRO A 271 36.64 1.82 -1.29
N ILE A 272 36.20 0.89 -0.45
CA ILE A 272 34.78 0.62 -0.20
C ILE A 272 34.12 1.84 0.46
N MET A 273 34.75 2.39 1.51
CA MET A 273 34.24 3.58 2.20
C MET A 273 34.21 4.81 1.31
N SER A 274 35.21 5.02 0.45
CA SER A 274 35.19 6.13 -0.51
C SER A 274 34.02 6.01 -1.50
N ALA A 275 33.71 4.79 -1.95
CA ALA A 275 32.57 4.55 -2.82
C ALA A 275 31.23 4.77 -2.08
N LEU A 276 31.12 4.29 -0.84
CA LEU A 276 29.94 4.49 0.00
C LEU A 276 29.71 5.96 0.35
N GLU A 277 30.75 6.73 0.63
CA GLU A 277 30.64 8.18 0.88
C GLU A 277 30.19 8.95 -0.35
N LYS A 278 30.67 8.57 -1.55
CA LYS A 278 30.18 9.13 -2.82
C LYS A 278 28.71 8.81 -3.03
N TRP A 279 28.32 7.55 -2.82
CA TRP A 279 26.92 7.13 -2.92
C TRP A 279 26.03 7.90 -1.93
N LYS A 280 26.45 8.01 -0.67
CA LYS A 280 25.72 8.76 0.35
C LYS A 280 25.50 10.22 -0.05
N LYS A 281 26.53 10.89 -0.57
CA LYS A 281 26.40 12.26 -1.09
C LYS A 281 25.38 12.36 -2.22
N THR A 282 25.44 11.46 -3.19
CA THR A 282 24.48 11.46 -4.30
C THR A 282 23.06 11.18 -3.84
N GLU A 283 22.89 10.36 -2.80
CA GLU A 283 21.57 10.04 -2.25
C GLU A 283 21.03 11.19 -1.40
N ASP A 284 21.87 11.81 -0.58
CA ASP A 284 21.53 13.01 0.19
C ASP A 284 21.12 14.16 -0.75
N GLU A 285 21.83 14.36 -1.86
CA GLU A 285 21.47 15.33 -2.91
C GLU A 285 20.09 15.04 -3.53
N ARG A 286 19.79 13.76 -3.82
CA ARG A 286 18.48 13.34 -4.33
C ARG A 286 17.37 13.59 -3.32
N ILE A 287 17.59 13.23 -2.06
CA ILE A 287 16.63 13.44 -0.98
C ILE A 287 16.37 14.94 -0.77
N MET A 288 17.42 15.77 -0.80
CA MET A 288 17.30 17.23 -0.70
C MET A 288 16.50 17.81 -1.86
N LEU A 289 16.75 17.36 -3.09
CA LEU A 289 15.98 17.79 -4.26
C LEU A 289 14.51 17.35 -4.17
N ALA A 290 14.24 16.13 -3.72
CA ALA A 290 12.90 15.61 -3.52
C ALA A 290 12.13 16.41 -2.46
N LYS A 291 12.76 16.70 -1.31
CA LYS A 291 12.18 17.55 -0.25
C LYS A 291 11.89 18.96 -0.74
N LYS A 292 12.80 19.54 -1.53
CA LYS A 292 12.60 20.87 -2.13
C LYS A 292 11.40 20.86 -3.08
N ALA A 293 11.30 19.87 -3.96
CA ALA A 293 10.19 19.73 -4.89
C ALA A 293 8.85 19.53 -4.15
N GLU A 294 8.83 18.77 -3.06
CA GLU A 294 7.65 18.60 -2.21
C GLU A 294 7.24 19.91 -1.52
N ALA A 295 8.22 20.67 -0.99
CA ALA A 295 7.96 21.98 -0.39
C ALA A 295 7.38 22.98 -1.41
N GLU A 296 7.92 23.00 -2.63
CA GLU A 296 7.40 23.83 -3.73
C GLU A 296 5.96 23.45 -4.10
N ARG A 297 5.62 22.15 -4.14
CA ARG A 297 4.23 21.69 -4.36
C ARG A 297 3.30 22.17 -3.27
N ARG A 298 3.67 22.00 -2.00
CA ARG A 298 2.87 22.48 -0.86
C ARG A 298 2.66 23.99 -0.90
N GLN A 299 3.68 24.75 -1.30
CA GLN A 299 3.54 26.20 -1.49
C GLN A 299 2.57 26.57 -2.61
N LEU A 300 2.61 25.86 -3.74
CA LEU A 300 1.66 26.06 -4.83
C LEU A 300 0.23 25.71 -4.43
N GLU A 301 0.04 24.63 -3.67
CA GLU A 301 -1.26 24.24 -3.12
C GLU A 301 -1.81 25.31 -2.17
N GLU A 302 -0.98 25.84 -1.27
CA GLU A 302 -1.41 26.90 -0.35
C GLU A 302 -1.73 28.20 -1.10
N LEU A 303 -0.95 28.57 -2.11
CA LEU A 303 -1.26 29.71 -2.99
C LEU A 303 -2.57 29.48 -3.76
N ALA A 304 -2.83 28.26 -4.23
CA ALA A 304 -4.09 27.92 -4.89
C ALA A 304 -5.27 28.04 -3.93
N ARG A 305 -5.12 27.59 -2.68
CA ARG A 305 -6.11 27.72 -1.62
C ARG A 305 -6.39 29.17 -1.27
N ILE A 306 -5.36 29.99 -1.11
CA ILE A 306 -5.49 31.43 -0.88
C ILE A 306 -6.18 32.10 -2.07
N LYS A 307 -5.82 31.73 -3.30
CA LYS A 307 -6.46 32.25 -4.51
C LYS A 307 -7.95 31.87 -4.58
N GLU A 308 -8.31 30.66 -4.16
CA GLU A 308 -9.70 30.23 -4.09
C GLU A 308 -10.48 30.97 -2.98
N GLN A 309 -9.87 31.15 -1.81
CA GLN A 309 -10.45 31.96 -0.74
C GLN A 309 -10.65 33.41 -1.17
N ASN A 310 -9.65 34.03 -1.81
CA ASN A 310 -9.77 35.37 -2.34
C ASN A 310 -10.86 35.47 -3.40
N LYS A 311 -10.97 34.50 -4.33
CA LYS A 311 -12.10 34.44 -5.27
C LYS A 311 -13.44 34.36 -4.55
N LYS A 312 -13.56 33.52 -3.52
CA LYS A 312 -14.77 33.42 -2.70
C LYS A 312 -15.06 34.76 -2.03
N GLN A 313 -14.05 35.42 -1.51
CA GLN A 313 -14.17 36.71 -0.83
C GLN A 313 -14.57 37.83 -1.81
N ASP A 314 -13.99 37.87 -3.00
CA ASP A 314 -14.36 38.78 -4.08
C ASP A 314 -15.82 38.59 -4.50
N VAL A 315 -16.27 37.33 -4.65
CA VAL A 315 -17.67 37.00 -4.94
C VAL A 315 -18.59 37.43 -3.80
N TRP A 316 -18.17 37.21 -2.55
CA TRP A 316 -18.90 37.65 -1.36
C TRP A 316 -19.02 39.18 -1.29
N ASP A 317 -17.96 39.91 -1.60
CA ASP A 317 -17.96 41.36 -1.56
C ASP A 317 -18.76 41.96 -2.73
N GLU A 318 -18.74 41.33 -3.90
CA GLU A 318 -19.63 41.67 -5.02
C GLU A 318 -21.10 41.37 -4.70
N LEU A 319 -21.40 40.25 -4.05
CA LEU A 319 -22.75 39.95 -3.55
C LEU A 319 -23.21 40.95 -2.49
N LYS A 320 -22.33 41.38 -1.57
CA LYS A 320 -22.63 42.44 -0.61
C LYS A 320 -22.91 43.75 -1.33
N ARG A 321 -22.10 44.16 -2.30
CA ARG A 321 -22.36 45.36 -3.12
C ARG A 321 -23.70 45.30 -3.84
N ARG A 322 -24.04 44.14 -4.41
CA ARG A 322 -25.36 43.94 -5.05
C ARG A 322 -26.49 44.05 -4.04
N ARG A 323 -26.32 43.52 -2.82
CA ARG A 323 -27.30 43.60 -1.73
C ARG A 323 -27.46 45.04 -1.20
N THR A 324 -26.38 45.82 -1.14
CA THR A 324 -26.42 47.24 -0.72
C THR A 324 -26.80 48.19 -1.85
N GLY A 325 -26.64 47.80 -3.12
CA GLY A 325 -27.09 48.56 -4.29
C GLY A 325 -28.58 48.42 -4.57
N THR A 326 -29.24 47.44 -3.96
CA THR A 326 -30.70 47.29 -3.93
C THR A 326 -31.26 47.90 -2.64
N ASP A 327 -31.05 49.21 -2.45
CA ASP A 327 -31.86 49.98 -1.50
C ASP A 327 -33.25 50.21 -2.10
N ALA A 328 -34.05 49.14 -2.11
CA ALA A 328 -35.49 49.24 -2.19
C ALA A 328 -35.98 49.85 -0.87
N LYS A 329 -36.47 51.09 -0.98
CA LYS A 329 -37.27 51.84 -0.02
C LYS A 329 -37.97 50.94 1.02
N PRO A 330 -37.81 51.19 2.33
CA PRO A 330 -38.57 50.46 3.34
C PRO A 330 -40.04 50.84 3.19
N THR A 331 -40.84 49.90 2.67
CA THR A 331 -42.30 49.97 2.72
C THR A 331 -42.74 49.19 3.94
N ALA A 332 -43.45 49.88 4.82
CA ALA A 332 -44.01 49.34 6.05
C ALA A 332 -45.03 48.23 5.73
N PRO A 333 -45.14 47.16 6.54
CA PRO A 333 -46.29 46.28 6.48
C PRO A 333 -47.44 46.93 7.25
N SER A 334 -48.44 47.39 6.50
CA SER A 334 -49.80 47.63 6.99
C SER A 334 -50.53 46.31 7.18
N ASP A 335 -51.17 46.17 8.34
CA ASP A 335 -52.38 45.41 8.63
C ASP A 335 -52.54 43.98 8.08
N GLY A 336 -52.46 43.03 9.03
CA GLY A 336 -53.68 42.32 9.42
C GLY A 336 -54.24 41.31 8.43
N THR A 337 -53.48 40.26 8.13
CA THR A 337 -53.93 38.84 8.10
C THR A 337 -52.71 37.98 7.76
N VAL A 338 -52.07 37.38 8.78
CA VAL A 338 -50.92 36.49 8.56
C VAL A 338 -51.46 35.23 7.88
N SER A 339 -51.28 35.12 6.57
CA SER A 339 -51.53 33.86 5.88
C SER A 339 -50.50 32.82 6.35
N GLU A 340 -50.91 31.56 6.43
CA GLU A 340 -50.03 30.47 6.84
C GLU A 340 -48.78 30.37 5.95
N ALA A 341 -48.87 30.80 4.69
CA ALA A 341 -47.75 30.91 3.75
C ALA A 341 -46.72 31.97 4.15
N ALA A 342 -47.15 33.13 4.68
CA ALA A 342 -46.23 34.16 5.18
C ALA A 342 -45.49 33.70 6.45
N LEU A 343 -46.18 32.92 7.30
CA LEU A 343 -45.57 32.29 8.46
C LEU A 343 -44.56 31.21 8.05
N ALA A 344 -44.89 30.39 7.06
CA ALA A 344 -43.98 29.38 6.48
C ALA A 344 -42.71 30.03 5.90
N ALA A 345 -42.84 31.15 5.16
CA ALA A 345 -41.70 31.89 4.62
C ALA A 345 -40.80 32.51 5.71
N ALA A 346 -41.40 32.99 6.81
CA ALA A 346 -40.63 33.49 7.96
C ALA A 346 -39.86 32.35 8.66
N LEU A 347 -40.49 31.19 8.84
CA LEU A 347 -39.86 29.99 9.43
C LEU A 347 -38.73 29.45 8.54
N HIS A 348 -38.92 29.45 7.22
CA HIS A 348 -37.88 29.12 6.24
C HIS A 348 -36.65 30.01 6.39
N THR A 349 -36.88 31.33 6.43
CA THR A 349 -35.80 32.32 6.56
C THR A 349 -35.02 32.11 7.86
N GLN A 350 -35.73 31.86 8.96
CA GLN A 350 -35.13 31.57 10.26
C GLN A 350 -34.30 30.27 10.24
N GLY A 351 -34.83 29.19 9.64
CA GLY A 351 -34.11 27.92 9.48
C GLY A 351 -32.84 28.09 8.65
N TYR A 352 -32.90 28.90 7.60
CA TYR A 352 -31.75 29.20 6.74
C TYR A 352 -30.65 30.00 7.44
N ASP A 353 -31.03 30.96 8.29
CA ASP A 353 -30.06 31.69 9.10
C ASP A 353 -29.37 30.80 10.15
N LEU A 354 -30.08 29.82 10.70
CA LEU A 354 -29.51 28.82 11.63
C LEU A 354 -28.59 27.84 10.91
N TYR A 355 -28.99 27.37 9.73
CA TYR A 355 -28.19 26.51 8.87
C TYR A 355 -26.84 27.17 8.53
N LYS A 356 -26.84 28.46 8.15
CA LYS A 356 -25.62 29.23 7.90
C LYS A 356 -24.70 29.39 9.12
N LYS A 357 -25.24 29.30 10.34
CA LYS A 357 -24.48 29.33 11.59
C LYS A 357 -23.94 27.95 12.00
N GLY A 358 -24.20 26.90 11.21
CA GLY A 358 -23.79 25.53 11.51
C GLY A 358 -24.63 24.83 12.58
N LYS A 359 -25.74 25.45 13.03
CA LYS A 359 -26.67 24.87 14.00
C LYS A 359 -27.67 23.95 13.29
N LEU A 360 -27.20 22.79 12.85
CA LEU A 360 -27.94 21.89 11.95
C LEU A 360 -29.23 21.35 12.59
N ASP A 361 -29.21 20.95 13.86
CA ASP A 361 -30.40 20.41 14.54
C ASP A 361 -31.52 21.46 14.68
N GLU A 362 -31.17 22.67 15.12
CA GLU A 362 -32.12 23.79 15.25
C GLU A 362 -32.68 24.21 13.87
N ALA A 363 -31.86 24.12 12.80
CA ALA A 363 -32.32 24.41 11.44
C ALA A 363 -33.33 23.36 10.94
N ILE A 364 -33.08 22.07 11.19
CA ILE A 364 -33.99 20.97 10.83
C ILE A 364 -35.34 21.15 11.53
N GLU A 365 -35.35 21.52 12.81
CA GLU A 365 -36.60 21.81 13.54
C GLU A 365 -37.40 22.94 12.87
N LYS A 366 -36.74 24.05 12.50
CA LYS A 366 -37.42 25.18 11.85
C LYS A 366 -37.93 24.86 10.45
N TYR A 367 -37.21 24.04 9.69
CA TYR A 367 -37.73 23.56 8.41
C TYR A 367 -38.91 22.61 8.58
N ASN A 368 -38.92 21.75 9.60
CA ASN A 368 -40.09 20.91 9.90
C ASN A 368 -41.30 21.76 10.33
N GLU A 369 -41.09 22.82 11.12
CA GLU A 369 -42.14 23.78 11.46
C GLU A 369 -42.67 24.51 10.20
N CYS A 370 -41.80 24.85 9.24
CA CYS A 370 -42.22 25.37 7.93
C CYS A 370 -43.14 24.39 7.21
N LEU A 371 -42.75 23.12 7.12
CA LEU A 371 -43.55 22.07 6.46
C LEU A 371 -44.85 21.75 7.19
N ALA A 372 -44.92 21.98 8.50
CA ALA A 372 -46.16 21.89 9.25
C ALA A 372 -47.15 23.03 8.95
N LYS A 373 -46.68 24.13 8.35
CA LYS A 373 -47.51 25.27 7.91
C LYS A 373 -47.81 25.25 6.43
N ASP A 374 -46.85 24.82 5.62
CA ASP A 374 -46.98 24.66 4.18
C ASP A 374 -46.28 23.36 3.76
N ASP A 375 -47.08 22.30 3.65
CA ASP A 375 -46.64 20.94 3.34
C ASP A 375 -46.07 20.78 1.92
N LYS A 376 -46.32 21.77 1.05
CA LYS A 376 -45.90 21.77 -0.37
C LYS A 376 -44.82 22.80 -0.67
N ASN A 377 -44.20 23.36 0.37
CA ASN A 377 -43.12 24.31 0.19
C ASN A 377 -41.83 23.62 -0.31
N ALA A 378 -41.61 23.64 -1.63
CA ALA A 378 -40.47 23.00 -2.27
C ALA A 378 -39.10 23.55 -1.80
N GLU A 379 -39.04 24.82 -1.36
CA GLU A 379 -37.80 25.43 -0.83
C GLU A 379 -37.46 24.93 0.57
N CYS A 380 -38.44 24.82 1.46
CA CYS A 380 -38.23 24.24 2.79
C CYS A 380 -37.77 22.79 2.70
N ILE A 381 -38.39 21.99 1.82
CA ILE A 381 -38.00 20.58 1.60
C ILE A 381 -36.56 20.47 1.07
N TYR A 382 -36.20 21.33 0.11
CA TYR A 382 -34.84 21.36 -0.44
C TYR A 382 -33.79 21.67 0.64
N HIS A 383 -34.03 22.71 1.44
CA HIS A 383 -33.09 23.11 2.50
C HIS A 383 -33.01 22.08 3.64
N LEU A 384 -34.09 21.35 3.89
CA LEU A 384 -34.10 20.25 4.85
C LEU A 384 -33.22 19.09 4.35
N GLY A 385 -33.23 18.80 3.05
CA GLY A 385 -32.29 17.86 2.41
C GLY A 385 -30.81 18.28 2.53
N LEU A 386 -30.51 19.57 2.37
CA LEU A 386 -29.15 20.11 2.59
C LEU A 386 -28.71 19.97 4.06
N ALA A 387 -29.59 20.30 5.01
CA ALA A 387 -29.28 20.18 6.43
C ALA A 387 -28.99 18.72 6.85
N TRP A 388 -29.70 17.73 6.27
CA TRP A 388 -29.41 16.32 6.49
C TRP A 388 -28.10 15.86 5.85
N THR A 389 -27.75 16.38 4.66
CA THR A 389 -26.46 16.10 4.02
C THR A 389 -25.29 16.55 4.89
N ASP A 390 -25.33 17.78 5.40
CA ASP A 390 -24.27 18.32 6.26
C ASP A 390 -24.20 17.58 7.61
N LYS A 391 -25.35 17.17 8.13
CA LYS A 391 -25.41 16.36 9.35
C LYS A 391 -24.80 14.97 9.12
N ALA A 392 -24.98 14.41 7.93
CA ALA A 392 -24.37 13.13 7.58
C ALA A 392 -22.85 13.23 7.44
N LEU A 393 -22.36 14.31 6.82
CA LEU A 393 -20.93 14.61 6.75
C LEU A 393 -20.29 14.82 8.14
N ALA A 394 -21.09 15.22 9.15
CA ALA A 394 -20.64 15.34 10.53
C ALA A 394 -20.57 14.00 11.31
N GLY A 395 -20.88 12.86 10.67
CA GLY A 395 -20.71 11.52 11.23
C GLY A 395 -21.97 10.68 11.39
N ASP A 396 -23.13 11.13 10.90
CA ASP A 396 -24.39 10.37 10.91
C ASP A 396 -24.67 9.76 9.53
N THR A 397 -24.15 8.56 9.25
CA THR A 397 -24.31 7.89 7.94
C THR A 397 -25.78 7.67 7.56
N SER A 398 -26.70 7.59 8.54
CA SER A 398 -28.14 7.47 8.30
C SER A 398 -28.80 8.76 7.76
N GLY A 399 -28.08 9.89 7.78
CA GLY A 399 -28.55 11.17 7.27
C GLY A 399 -28.59 11.26 5.74
N PHE A 400 -27.75 10.51 5.02
CA PHE A 400 -27.72 10.56 3.55
C PHE A 400 -29.00 10.00 2.92
N ASP A 401 -29.54 8.89 3.44
CA ASP A 401 -30.80 8.32 2.94
C ASP A 401 -31.97 9.28 3.13
N ARG A 402 -32.01 9.99 4.27
CA ARG A 402 -33.02 11.02 4.54
C ARG A 402 -32.87 12.21 3.58
N ALA A 403 -31.65 12.67 3.35
CA ALA A 403 -31.36 13.77 2.44
C ALA A 403 -31.86 13.46 1.02
N VAL A 404 -31.54 12.27 0.49
CA VAL A 404 -32.00 11.83 -0.84
C VAL A 404 -33.52 11.82 -0.93
N SER A 405 -34.22 11.27 0.07
CA SER A 405 -35.69 11.27 0.09
C SER A 405 -36.29 12.69 0.04
N TYR A 406 -35.73 13.65 0.78
CA TYR A 406 -36.21 15.04 0.73
C TYR A 406 -35.89 15.72 -0.60
N PHE A 407 -34.71 15.49 -1.17
CA PHE A 407 -34.37 16.01 -2.50
C PHE A 407 -35.34 15.48 -3.58
N GLU A 408 -35.67 14.20 -3.56
CA GLU A 408 -36.67 13.64 -4.47
C GLU A 408 -38.07 14.27 -4.27
N GLN A 409 -38.47 14.53 -3.02
CA GLN A 409 -39.74 15.22 -2.73
C GLN A 409 -39.76 16.64 -3.30
N SER A 410 -38.66 17.40 -3.16
CA SER A 410 -38.54 18.75 -3.72
C SER A 410 -38.63 18.72 -5.25
N ILE A 411 -37.96 17.77 -5.90
CA ILE A 411 -38.02 17.56 -7.36
C ILE A 411 -39.45 17.21 -7.82
N ARG A 412 -40.19 16.40 -7.05
CA ARG A 412 -41.59 16.04 -7.37
C ARG A 412 -42.54 17.24 -7.30
N LEU A 413 -42.26 18.21 -6.42
CA LEU A 413 -43.12 19.37 -6.23
C LEU A 413 -42.86 20.47 -7.26
N ASP A 414 -41.59 20.79 -7.55
CA ASP A 414 -41.24 21.75 -8.60
C ASP A 414 -40.04 21.27 -9.44
N PRO A 415 -40.29 20.47 -10.49
CA PRO A 415 -39.24 19.90 -11.34
C PRO A 415 -38.40 20.95 -12.11
N ASN A 416 -38.94 22.16 -12.32
CA ASN A 416 -38.30 23.19 -13.14
C ASN A 416 -37.57 24.25 -12.32
N SER A 417 -37.68 24.22 -10.99
CA SER A 417 -36.96 25.12 -10.11
C SER A 417 -35.45 24.96 -10.22
N LYS A 418 -34.72 26.05 -9.95
CA LYS A 418 -33.27 26.03 -9.77
C LYS A 418 -32.89 25.03 -8.66
N ASN A 419 -33.66 25.01 -7.57
CA ASN A 419 -33.42 24.13 -6.43
C ASN A 419 -33.56 22.66 -6.80
N ALA A 420 -34.50 22.30 -7.70
CA ALA A 420 -34.64 20.92 -8.16
C ALA A 420 -33.46 20.44 -9.02
N LYS A 421 -32.89 21.32 -9.86
CA LYS A 421 -31.67 20.99 -10.62
C LYS A 421 -30.47 20.79 -9.70
N GLU A 422 -30.33 21.62 -8.67
CA GLU A 422 -29.29 21.48 -7.65
C GLU A 422 -29.51 20.18 -6.84
N ALA A 423 -30.75 19.86 -6.47
CA ALA A 423 -31.11 18.63 -5.77
C ALA A 423 -30.73 17.36 -6.56
N VAL A 424 -30.94 17.34 -7.89
CA VAL A 424 -30.49 16.23 -8.75
C VAL A 424 -28.97 16.06 -8.71
N SER A 425 -28.21 17.18 -8.74
CA SER A 425 -26.75 17.12 -8.61
C SER A 425 -26.34 16.55 -7.25
N MET A 426 -26.97 17.02 -6.17
CA MET A 426 -26.68 16.54 -4.81
C MET A 426 -26.96 15.05 -4.64
N ILE A 427 -28.09 14.54 -5.15
CA ILE A 427 -28.40 13.10 -5.12
C ILE A 427 -27.31 12.30 -5.85
N ARG A 428 -26.88 12.77 -7.02
CA ARG A 428 -25.81 12.10 -7.80
C ARG A 428 -24.50 12.06 -7.03
N ASP A 429 -24.13 13.17 -6.38
CA ASP A 429 -22.87 13.28 -5.63
C ASP A 429 -22.91 12.47 -4.33
N ILE A 430 -24.06 12.35 -3.67
CA ILE A 430 -24.26 11.44 -2.53
C ILE A 430 -24.11 9.98 -2.98
N ASN A 431 -24.73 9.60 -4.10
CA ASN A 431 -24.65 8.23 -4.61
C ASN A 431 -23.24 7.86 -5.08
N SER A 432 -22.49 8.78 -5.69
CA SER A 432 -21.10 8.54 -6.06
C SER A 432 -20.20 8.42 -4.82
N ALA A 433 -20.42 9.24 -3.80
CA ALA A 433 -19.71 9.15 -2.53
C ALA A 433 -19.93 7.78 -1.86
N ARG A 434 -21.17 7.26 -1.87
CA ARG A 434 -21.47 5.90 -1.36
C ARG A 434 -20.72 4.81 -2.12
N GLN A 435 -20.72 4.88 -3.47
CA GLN A 435 -19.97 3.93 -4.30
C GLN A 435 -18.46 3.96 -4.02
N THR A 436 -17.89 5.14 -3.74
CA THR A 436 -16.47 5.26 -3.36
C THR A 436 -16.17 4.79 -1.94
N MET A 437 -17.16 4.83 -1.03
CA MET A 437 -17.01 4.38 0.36
C MET A 437 -17.37 2.90 0.56
N GLY A 438 -17.84 2.21 -0.47
CA GLY A 438 -18.08 0.76 -0.43
C GLY A 438 -19.33 0.34 0.35
N GLU A 439 -20.33 1.23 0.50
CA GLU A 439 -21.66 0.89 1.04
C GLU A 439 -22.64 0.38 -0.03
#